data_AF-A0A7G8XB70-F1
#
_entry.id   AF-A0A7G8XB70-F1
#
_cell.length_a   1.000
_cell.length_b   1.000
_cell.length_c   1.000
_cell.angle_alpha   90.00
_cell.angle_beta   90.00
_cell.angle_gamma   90.00
#
_symmetry.space_group_name_H-M   'P 1'
#
loop_
_entity.id
_entity.type
_entity.pdbx_description
1 polymer ?
#
loop_
_entity_poly.entity_id
_entity_poly.type
_entity_poly.pdbx_seq_one_letter_code
_entity_poly.pdbx_strand_id
1 'polypeptide(L)'
;MKITPEIRTYAMNIAAVGNRMQQTGNRFGEISDDITRDTIGIREAKGEYLILLQEFKQQEKTLLKQNVPSALKTEHDRLVNSFGKYVEATNLMISSLNVEIVTVNESLYEEAKSLQGTAAKEIVQTTQQMAIKLGI
;
A
#
# COMPACT_ATOMS: atom_id res chain seq x y z
N MET A 1 -19.05 17.37 11.21
CA MET A 1 -17.97 17.95 12.05
C MET A 1 -17.59 19.31 11.48
N LYS A 2 -17.23 20.32 12.30
CA LYS A 2 -16.71 21.59 11.75
C LYS A 2 -15.26 21.38 11.29
N ILE A 3 -14.97 21.63 10.01
CA ILE A 3 -13.61 21.51 9.47
C ILE A 3 -12.75 22.66 10.03
N THR A 4 -11.83 22.32 10.93
CA THR A 4 -10.79 23.24 11.41
C THR A 4 -9.60 23.28 10.44
N PRO A 5 -8.72 24.28 10.51
CA PRO A 5 -7.48 24.29 9.73
C PRO A 5 -6.63 23.02 9.94
N GLU A 6 -6.52 22.55 11.18
CA GLU A 6 -5.81 21.32 11.53
C GLU A 6 -6.40 20.09 10.81
N ILE A 7 -7.72 19.95 10.84
CA ILE A 7 -8.43 18.85 10.16
C ILE A 7 -8.21 18.92 8.65
N ARG A 8 -8.22 20.13 8.06
CA ARG A 8 -7.95 20.32 6.64
C ARG A 8 -6.52 19.91 6.28
N THR A 9 -5.53 20.35 7.05
CA THR A 9 -4.13 19.96 6.85
C THR A 9 -3.95 18.45 6.96
N TYR A 10 -4.54 17.81 7.96
CA TYR A 10 -4.55 16.36 8.09
C TYR A 10 -5.14 15.68 6.86
N ALA A 11 -6.33 16.09 6.42
CA ALA A 11 -7.00 15.50 5.26
C ALA A 11 -6.17 15.64 3.97
N MET A 12 -5.54 16.81 3.75
CA MET A 12 -4.64 17.04 2.62
C MET A 12 -3.42 16.11 2.67
N ASN A 13 -2.84 15.90 3.84
CA ASN A 13 -1.68 15.01 4.01
C ASN A 13 -2.06 13.55 3.73
N ILE A 14 -3.21 13.09 4.22
CA ILE A 14 -3.71 11.73 3.96
C ILE A 14 -3.98 11.54 2.47
N ALA A 15 -4.62 12.51 1.80
CA ALA A 15 -4.83 12.47 0.36
C ALA A 15 -3.50 12.41 -0.42
N ALA A 16 -2.50 13.19 -0.01
CA ALA A 16 -1.17 13.16 -0.63
C ALA A 16 -0.47 11.80 -0.46
N VAL A 17 -0.62 11.13 0.69
CA VAL A 17 -0.13 9.76 0.87
C VAL A 17 -0.90 8.80 -0.04
N GLY A 18 -2.23 8.89 -0.08
CA GLY A 18 -3.07 8.04 -0.92
C GLY A 18 -2.71 8.13 -2.41
N ASN A 19 -2.45 9.34 -2.92
CA ASN A 19 -2.01 9.53 -4.31
C ASN A 19 -0.66 8.87 -4.59
N ARG A 20 0.31 8.99 -3.67
CA ARG A 20 1.61 8.30 -3.82
C ARG A 20 1.46 6.79 -3.75
N MET A 21 0.61 6.29 -2.85
CA MET A 21 0.31 4.86 -2.76
C MET A 21 -0.29 4.34 -4.06
N GLN A 22 -1.24 5.06 -4.66
CA GLN A 22 -1.83 4.70 -5.94
C GLN A 22 -0.77 4.68 -7.06
N GLN A 23 0.10 5.69 -7.12
CA GLN A 23 1.18 5.74 -8.11
C GLN A 23 2.16 4.58 -7.97
N THR A 24 2.63 4.27 -6.76
CA THR A 24 3.49 3.12 -6.48
C THR A 24 2.76 1.80 -6.79
N GLY A 25 1.47 1.70 -6.46
CA GLY A 25 0.63 0.52 -6.75
C GLY A 25 0.42 0.27 -8.24
N ASN A 26 0.24 1.32 -9.03
CA ASN A 26 0.12 1.18 -10.49
C ASN A 26 1.41 0.64 -11.10
N ARG A 27 2.58 1.20 -10.73
CA ARG A 27 3.89 0.70 -11.14
C ARG A 27 4.12 -0.75 -10.72
N PHE A 28 3.62 -1.12 -9.54
CA PHE A 28 3.68 -2.51 -9.07
C PHE A 28 2.85 -3.45 -9.97
N GLY A 29 1.64 -3.02 -10.38
CA GLY A 29 0.78 -3.75 -11.30
C GLY A 29 1.40 -3.91 -12.68
N GLU A 30 1.99 -2.85 -13.24
CA GLU A 30 2.71 -2.87 -14.53
C GLU A 30 3.80 -3.93 -14.54
N ILE A 31 4.64 -3.96 -13.49
CA ILE A 31 5.68 -5.00 -13.36
C ILE A 31 5.06 -6.39 -13.30
N SER A 32 3.96 -6.58 -12.57
CA SER A 32 3.28 -7.89 -12.46
C SER A 32 2.75 -8.40 -13.79
N ASP A 33 2.31 -7.51 -14.67
CA ASP A 33 1.75 -7.88 -15.96
C ASP A 33 2.86 -8.19 -16.99
N ASP A 34 4.05 -7.60 -16.83
CA ASP A 34 5.19 -7.70 -17.74
C ASP A 34 6.26 -8.75 -17.33
N ILE A 35 6.10 -9.47 -16.21
CA ILE A 35 7.13 -10.43 -15.73
C ILE A 35 7.38 -11.51 -16.79
N THR A 36 8.57 -11.49 -17.41
CA THR A 36 9.08 -12.64 -18.15
C THR A 36 9.56 -13.71 -17.16
N ARG A 37 9.11 -14.96 -17.36
CA ARG A 37 9.44 -16.09 -16.49
C ARG A 37 10.82 -16.70 -16.77
N ASP A 38 11.79 -15.84 -17.07
CA ASP A 38 13.19 -16.20 -17.23
C ASP A 38 14.04 -15.62 -16.09
N THR A 39 15.34 -15.93 -16.06
CA THR A 39 16.23 -15.54 -14.96
C THR A 39 16.40 -14.03 -14.86
N ILE A 40 16.42 -13.34 -16.00
CA ILE A 40 16.67 -11.90 -16.08
C ILE A 40 15.39 -11.18 -15.66
N GLY A 41 14.24 -11.58 -16.21
CA GLY A 41 12.93 -11.01 -15.87
C GLY A 41 12.56 -11.17 -14.40
N ILE A 42 12.74 -12.35 -13.81
CA ILE A 42 12.46 -12.57 -12.37
C ILE A 42 13.41 -11.74 -11.49
N ARG A 43 14.67 -11.59 -11.88
CA ARG A 43 15.65 -10.78 -11.14
C ARG A 43 15.31 -9.30 -11.20
N GLU A 44 15.00 -8.79 -12.38
CA GLU A 44 14.63 -7.40 -12.61
C GLU A 44 13.33 -7.06 -11.85
N ALA A 45 12.28 -7.88 -12.03
CA ALA A 45 11.02 -7.72 -11.32
C ALA A 45 11.20 -7.71 -9.79
N LYS A 46 12.01 -8.64 -9.24
CA LYS A 46 12.29 -8.65 -7.81
C LYS A 46 13.04 -7.39 -7.35
N GLY A 47 14.01 -6.92 -8.14
CA GLY A 47 14.74 -5.68 -7.85
C GLY A 47 13.83 -4.46 -7.81
N GLU A 48 12.95 -4.33 -8.80
CA GLU A 48 11.98 -3.23 -8.87
C GLU A 48 10.95 -3.31 -7.75
N TYR A 49 10.41 -4.49 -7.45
CA TYR A 49 9.50 -4.67 -6.33
C TYR A 49 10.13 -4.33 -4.99
N LEU A 50 11.42 -4.61 -4.78
CA LEU A 50 12.12 -4.18 -3.56
C LEU A 50 12.19 -2.65 -3.45
N ILE A 51 12.38 -1.93 -4.56
CA ILE A 51 12.33 -0.46 -4.59
C ILE A 51 10.93 0.03 -4.23
N LEU A 52 9.89 -0.50 -4.87
CA LEU A 52 8.50 -0.13 -4.60
C LEU A 52 8.08 -0.46 -3.15
N LEU A 53 8.55 -1.57 -2.59
CA LEU A 53 8.33 -1.91 -1.18
C LEU A 53 8.92 -0.85 -0.25
N GLN A 54 10.10 -0.31 -0.56
CA GLN A 54 10.68 0.78 0.24
C GLN A 54 9.85 2.07 0.13
N GLU A 55 9.30 2.37 -1.05
CA GLU A 55 8.37 3.50 -1.22
C GLU A 55 7.13 3.32 -0.34
N PHE A 56 6.50 2.14 -0.34
CA PHE A 56 5.36 1.86 0.53
C PHE A 56 5.72 1.99 2.01
N LYS A 57 6.84 1.42 2.46
CA LYS A 57 7.32 1.57 3.85
C LYS A 57 7.54 3.03 4.24
N GLN A 58 8.01 3.88 3.32
CA GLN A 58 8.18 5.30 3.58
C GLN A 58 6.83 6.03 3.67
N GLN A 59 5.85 5.62 2.88
CA GLN A 59 4.47 6.13 2.93
C GLN A 59 3.80 5.74 4.25
N GLU A 60 3.96 4.49 4.70
CA GLU A 60 3.49 4.00 6.01
C GLU A 60 4.09 4.81 7.16
N LYS A 61 5.41 5.03 7.16
CA LYS A 61 6.09 5.91 8.13
C LYS A 61 5.53 7.33 8.12
N THR A 62 5.10 7.82 6.96
CA THR A 62 4.50 9.15 6.84
C THR A 62 3.10 9.18 7.48
N LEU A 63 2.30 8.11 7.33
CA LEU A 63 1.00 7.98 8.00
C LEU A 63 1.16 7.96 9.52
N LEU A 64 2.08 7.13 10.02
CA LEU A 64 2.35 6.97 11.45
C LEU A 64 2.76 8.27 12.17
N LYS A 65 3.31 9.24 11.42
CA LYS A 65 3.78 10.53 11.95
C LYS A 65 2.75 11.66 11.82
N GLN A 66 1.54 11.39 11.32
CA GLN A 66 0.53 12.42 11.19
C GLN A 66 0.02 12.89 12.55
N ASN A 67 -0.21 14.19 12.69
CA ASN A 67 -0.97 14.74 13.80
C ASN A 67 -2.45 14.47 13.53
N VAL A 68 -2.99 13.43 14.18
CA VAL A 68 -4.33 12.93 13.90
C VAL A 68 -5.37 13.67 14.76
N PRO A 69 -6.38 14.32 14.15
CA PRO A 69 -7.50 14.87 14.89
C PRO A 69 -8.24 13.77 15.65
N SER A 70 -8.57 14.02 16.92
CA SER A 70 -9.20 13.02 17.81
C SER A 70 -10.45 12.36 17.20
N ALA A 71 -11.25 13.14 16.46
CA ALA A 71 -12.47 12.67 15.78
C ALA A 71 -12.23 11.64 14.66
N LEU A 72 -10.99 11.53 14.16
CA LEU A 72 -10.57 10.63 13.07
C LEU A 72 -9.58 9.56 13.54
N LYS A 73 -9.24 9.51 14.84
CA LYS A 73 -8.21 8.61 15.36
C LYS A 73 -8.50 7.14 15.05
N THR A 74 -9.74 6.71 15.24
CA THR A 74 -10.16 5.33 14.97
C THR A 74 -9.99 4.94 13.51
N GLU A 75 -10.42 5.80 12.58
CA GLU A 75 -10.25 5.55 11.15
C GLU A 75 -8.77 5.61 10.76
N HIS A 76 -8.00 6.52 11.37
CA HIS A 76 -6.57 6.61 11.10
C HIS A 76 -5.84 5.33 11.50
N ASP A 77 -6.15 4.79 12.68
CA ASP A 77 -5.53 3.55 13.16
C ASP A 77 -5.90 2.36 12.28
N ARG A 78 -7.14 2.31 11.79
CA ARG A 78 -7.58 1.33 10.79
C ARG A 78 -6.82 1.49 9.48
N LEU A 79 -6.67 2.73 9.00
CA LEU A 79 -5.94 3.03 7.77
C LEU A 79 -4.48 2.57 7.87
N VAL A 80 -3.80 2.90 8.97
CA VAL A 80 -2.43 2.47 9.25
C VAL A 80 -2.32 0.94 9.28
N ASN A 81 -3.25 0.26 9.97
CA ASN A 81 -3.24 -1.20 10.05
C ASN A 81 -3.42 -1.84 8.66
N SER A 82 -4.42 -1.40 7.89
CA SER A 82 -4.64 -1.92 6.54
C SER A 82 -3.48 -1.60 5.59
N PHE A 83 -2.83 -0.45 5.75
CA PHE A 83 -1.60 -0.13 5.01
C PHE A 83 -0.45 -1.08 5.38
N GLY A 84 -0.27 -1.39 6.66
CA GLY A 84 0.71 -2.36 7.12
C GLY A 84 0.48 -3.76 6.52
N LYS A 85 -0.77 -4.23 6.49
CA LYS A 85 -1.13 -5.49 5.80
C LYS A 85 -0.80 -5.45 4.30
N TYR A 86 -1.02 -4.32 3.64
CA TYR A 86 -0.68 -4.16 2.22
C TYR A 86 0.84 -4.27 2.00
N VAL A 87 1.64 -3.63 2.85
CA VAL A 87 3.11 -3.71 2.82
C VAL A 87 3.59 -5.14 3.08
N GLU A 88 3.00 -5.83 4.04
CA GLU A 88 3.33 -7.22 4.37
C GLU A 88 3.00 -8.17 3.21
N ALA A 89 1.80 -8.05 2.62
CA ALA A 89 1.41 -8.82 1.45
C ALA A 89 2.35 -8.56 0.26
N THR A 90 2.77 -7.32 0.06
CA THR A 90 3.76 -6.95 -0.96
C THR A 90 5.11 -7.63 -0.72
N ASN A 91 5.56 -7.68 0.53
CA ASN A 91 6.78 -8.39 0.92
C ASN A 91 6.67 -9.91 0.71
N LEU A 92 5.48 -10.48 0.94
CA LEU A 92 5.19 -11.90 0.68
C LEU A 92 5.25 -12.20 -0.82
N MET A 93 4.68 -11.34 -1.65
CA MET A 93 4.75 -11.46 -3.11
C MET A 93 6.20 -11.44 -3.60
N ILE A 94 7.03 -10.52 -3.11
CA ILE A 94 8.47 -10.49 -3.42
C ILE A 94 9.18 -11.78 -2.99
N SER A 95 8.79 -12.33 -1.83
CA SER A 95 9.39 -13.55 -1.28
C SER A 95 9.02 -14.79 -2.10
N SER A 96 7.90 -14.77 -2.81
CA SER A 96 7.49 -15.84 -3.72
C SER A 96 8.34 -15.90 -5.01
N LEU A 97 9.10 -14.84 -5.33
CA LEU A 97 10.03 -14.81 -6.46
C LEU A 97 11.40 -15.36 -6.05
N ASN A 98 11.73 -16.56 -6.55
CA ASN A 98 13.04 -17.17 -6.35
C ASN A 98 13.96 -16.93 -7.55
N VAL A 99 15.00 -16.12 -7.33
CA VAL A 99 15.96 -15.71 -8.37
C VAL A 99 17.09 -16.73 -8.57
N GLU A 100 17.34 -17.60 -7.58
CA GLU A 100 18.43 -18.58 -7.64
C GLU A 100 18.06 -19.77 -8.54
N ILE A 101 16.81 -20.21 -8.45
CA ILE A 101 16.27 -21.32 -9.26
C ILE A 101 15.24 -20.87 -10.30
N VAL A 102 14.98 -19.57 -10.42
CA VAL A 102 14.11 -18.99 -11.46
C VAL A 102 12.70 -19.57 -11.41
N THR A 103 12.12 -19.57 -10.21
CA THR A 103 10.77 -20.10 -9.98
C THR A 103 9.93 -19.10 -9.21
N VAL A 104 8.65 -19.04 -9.55
CA VAL A 104 7.64 -18.37 -8.74
C VAL A 104 6.94 -19.43 -7.90
N ASN A 105 6.85 -19.22 -6.59
CA ASN A 105 5.92 -19.98 -5.76
C ASN A 105 4.51 -19.45 -6.01
N GLU A 106 3.83 -20.00 -7.03
CA GLU A 106 2.51 -19.55 -7.49
C GLU A 106 1.47 -19.51 -6.37
N SER A 107 1.47 -20.52 -5.49
CA SER A 107 0.53 -20.55 -4.36
C SER A 107 0.73 -19.36 -3.43
N LEU A 108 1.98 -19.03 -3.12
CA LEU A 108 2.33 -17.90 -2.26
C LEU A 108 2.09 -16.56 -2.97
N TYR A 109 2.34 -16.50 -4.28
CA TYR A 109 2.12 -15.31 -5.10
C TYR A 109 0.63 -14.94 -5.14
N GLU A 110 -0.25 -15.92 -5.41
CA GLU A 110 -1.70 -15.71 -5.43
C GLU A 110 -2.28 -15.40 -4.05
N GLU A 111 -1.78 -16.04 -2.99
CA GLU A 111 -2.14 -15.70 -1.61
C GLU A 111 -1.76 -14.24 -1.30
N ALA A 112 -0.54 -13.84 -1.61
CA ALA A 112 -0.06 -12.49 -1.42
C ALA A 112 -0.90 -11.47 -2.21
N LYS A 113 -1.28 -11.78 -3.45
CA LYS A 113 -2.16 -10.94 -4.28
C LYS A 113 -3.55 -10.75 -3.66
N SER A 114 -4.11 -11.84 -3.13
CA SER A 114 -5.40 -11.82 -2.44
C SER A 114 -5.36 -10.96 -1.17
N LEU A 115 -4.31 -11.12 -0.35
CA LEU A 115 -4.09 -10.32 0.86
C LEU A 115 -3.91 -8.84 0.53
N GLN A 116 -3.10 -8.52 -0.48
CA GLN A 116 -2.86 -7.15 -0.95
C GLN A 116 -4.18 -6.51 -1.44
N GLY A 117 -4.99 -7.25 -2.21
CA GLY A 117 -6.29 -6.79 -2.70
C GLY A 117 -7.30 -6.56 -1.57
N THR A 118 -7.29 -7.39 -0.53
CA THR A 118 -8.13 -7.21 0.66
C THR A 118 -7.73 -5.95 1.42
N ALA A 119 -6.43 -5.77 1.69
CA ALA A 119 -5.90 -4.58 2.34
C ALA A 119 -6.21 -3.30 1.57
N ALA A 120 -6.09 -3.32 0.24
CA ALA A 120 -6.45 -2.17 -0.62
C ALA A 120 -7.94 -1.79 -0.48
N LYS A 121 -8.85 -2.78 -0.45
CA LYS A 121 -10.28 -2.53 -0.22
C LYS A 121 -10.53 -1.91 1.16
N GLU A 122 -9.87 -2.40 2.21
CA GLU A 122 -9.98 -1.85 3.57
C GLU A 122 -9.50 -0.38 3.62
N ILE A 123 -8.40 -0.05 2.93
CA ILE A 123 -7.87 1.32 2.81
C ILE A 123 -8.89 2.25 2.14
N VAL A 124 -9.48 1.83 1.02
CA VAL A 124 -10.52 2.60 0.32
C VAL A 124 -11.74 2.82 1.21
N GLN A 125 -12.23 1.76 1.86
CA GLN A 125 -13.39 1.87 2.76
C GLN A 125 -13.12 2.81 3.94
N THR A 126 -11.93 2.72 4.53
CA THR A 126 -11.55 3.55 5.67
C THR A 126 -11.41 5.03 5.27
N THR A 127 -10.79 5.31 4.12
CA THR A 127 -10.68 6.69 3.61
C THR A 127 -12.03 7.28 3.23
N GLN A 128 -12.97 6.48 2.69
CA GLN A 128 -14.36 6.91 2.46
C GLN A 128 -15.08 7.24 3.77
N GLN A 129 -14.91 6.45 4.82
CA GLN A 129 -15.48 6.74 6.14
C GLN A 129 -14.94 8.05 6.72
N MET A 130 -13.64 8.33 6.54
CA MET A 130 -13.06 9.62 6.92
C MET A 130 -13.69 10.78 6.13
N ALA A 131 -13.85 10.64 4.81
CA ALA A 131 -14.46 11.65 3.96
C ALA A 131 -15.89 11.99 4.40
N ILE A 132 -16.70 10.96 4.68
CA ILE A 132 -18.06 11.13 5.21
C ILE A 132 -18.07 11.90 6.54
N LYS A 133 -17.17 11.57 7.48
CA LYS A 133 -17.04 12.31 8.76
C LYS A 133 -16.66 13.78 8.56
N LEU A 134 -15.86 14.04 7.54
CA LEU A 134 -15.39 15.36 7.15
C LEU A 134 -16.46 16.16 6.40
N GLY A 135 -17.46 15.49 5.81
CA GLY A 135 -18.47 16.12 4.97
C GLY A 135 -17.93 16.53 3.59
N ILE A 136 -17.00 15.74 3.05
CA ILE A 136 -16.39 15.89 1.72
C ILE A 136 -16.64 14.66 0.86
#